data_AF-A0A914XL73-F1
#
_entry.id   AF-A0A914XL73-F1
#
_cell.length_a   1.000
_cell.length_b   1.000
_cell.length_c   1.000
_cell.angle_alpha   90.00
_cell.angle_beta   90.00
_cell.angle_gamma   90.00
#
_symmetry.space_group_name_H-M   'P 1'
#
loop_
_entity.id
_entity.type
_entity.pdbx_description
1 polymer ?
#
loop_
_entity_poly.entity_id
_entity_poly.type
_entity_poly.pdbx_seq_one_letter_code
_entity_poly.pdbx_strand_id
1 'polypeptide(L)'
;SAKDFDGLSGKYNIRLIIGDSVVSNAIDWHLADVSLKLPAAETKKVKKSELINYEKLPEIKHLFREPEKRPPQVVSDAFTAICLAPILLLFVLWLRVGINFGNLTPSLWTLGFHIGLAAVFGLYFVFWVKLNMFVTLKYLAGIGGVTFLCGNRMLRAMADRRKQKTE
;
A
#
# COMPACT_ATOMS: atom_id res chain seq x y z
N SER A 1 -34.36 -19.51 -48.40
CA SER A 1 -34.72 -18.64 -47.26
C SER A 1 -33.47 -18.30 -46.46
N ALA A 2 -33.42 -17.22 -45.67
CA ALA A 2 -32.23 -16.84 -44.90
C ALA A 2 -31.73 -17.95 -43.94
N LYS A 3 -32.64 -18.83 -43.54
CA LYS A 3 -32.35 -20.05 -42.76
C LYS A 3 -31.50 -21.09 -43.51
N ASP A 4 -31.64 -21.20 -44.83
CA ASP A 4 -30.93 -22.20 -45.64
C ASP A 4 -29.46 -21.83 -45.86
N PHE A 5 -29.11 -20.57 -45.60
CA PHE A 5 -27.77 -20.01 -45.73
C PHE A 5 -27.17 -19.61 -44.36
N ASP A 6 -27.80 -20.02 -43.25
CA ASP A 6 -27.43 -19.64 -41.88
C ASP A 6 -27.22 -18.11 -41.70
N GLY A 7 -27.92 -17.28 -42.49
CA GLY A 7 -27.78 -15.83 -42.49
C GLY A 7 -26.41 -15.30 -42.92
N LEU A 8 -25.56 -16.15 -43.51
CA LEU A 8 -24.25 -15.74 -44.02
C LEU A 8 -24.45 -14.94 -45.32
N SER A 9 -24.01 -13.68 -45.32
CA SER A 9 -23.96 -12.88 -46.54
C SER A 9 -22.61 -13.08 -47.22
N GLY A 10 -22.62 -13.21 -48.55
CA GLY A 10 -21.39 -13.51 -49.27
C GLY A 10 -21.60 -13.69 -50.77
N LYS A 11 -20.50 -13.99 -51.45
CA LYS A 11 -20.50 -14.36 -52.87
C LYS A 11 -20.64 -15.87 -52.95
N TYR A 12 -21.74 -16.32 -53.53
CA TYR A 12 -22.06 -17.73 -53.70
C TYR A 12 -21.89 -18.13 -55.17
N ASN A 13 -21.47 -19.37 -55.35
CA ASN A 13 -21.19 -19.95 -56.65
C ASN A 13 -22.32 -20.93 -57.01
N ILE A 14 -22.97 -20.72 -58.15
CA ILE A 14 -24.04 -21.60 -58.63
C ILE A 14 -23.41 -22.61 -59.59
N ARG A 15 -23.41 -23.88 -59.20
CA ARG A 15 -23.00 -25.01 -60.05
C ARG A 15 -24.16 -25.95 -60.30
N LEU A 16 -24.27 -26.41 -61.54
CA LEU A 16 -25.21 -27.42 -61.97
C LEU A 16 -24.45 -28.75 -62.11
N ILE A 17 -24.79 -29.69 -61.23
CA ILE A 17 -24.21 -31.03 -61.22
C ILE A 17 -25.31 -32.00 -61.66
N ILE A 18 -25.12 -32.68 -62.79
CA ILE A 18 -26.04 -33.68 -63.34
C ILE A 18 -25.30 -35.01 -63.47
N GLY A 19 -25.80 -36.03 -62.81
CA GLY A 19 -25.29 -37.39 -62.88
C GLY A 19 -26.36 -38.40 -62.52
N ASP A 20 -26.30 -39.55 -63.15
CA ASP A 20 -27.17 -40.71 -62.87
C ASP A 20 -26.31 -41.98 -62.92
N SER A 21 -26.76 -43.01 -62.20
CA SER A 21 -26.17 -44.34 -62.10
C SER A 21 -25.85 -45.01 -63.45
N VAL A 22 -26.56 -44.63 -64.52
CA VAL A 22 -26.41 -45.20 -65.87
C VAL A 22 -25.61 -44.29 -66.81
N VAL A 23 -25.35 -43.03 -66.44
CA VAL A 23 -24.66 -42.05 -67.29
C VAL A 23 -23.15 -42.12 -67.06
N SER A 24 -22.37 -42.34 -68.13
CA SER A 24 -20.92 -42.50 -68.05
C SER A 24 -20.15 -41.20 -67.77
N ASN A 25 -20.70 -40.05 -68.19
CA ASN A 25 -20.07 -38.74 -68.01
C ASN A 25 -21.00 -37.80 -67.25
N ALA A 26 -20.72 -37.59 -65.97
CA ALA A 26 -21.40 -36.57 -65.17
C ALA A 26 -20.97 -35.16 -65.61
N ILE A 27 -21.91 -34.22 -65.57
CA ILE A 27 -21.67 -32.81 -65.91
C ILE A 27 -21.60 -32.03 -64.61
N ASP A 28 -20.51 -31.29 -64.38
CA ASP A 28 -20.40 -30.24 -63.35
C ASP A 28 -20.10 -28.92 -64.06
N TRP A 29 -21.08 -28.02 -64.08
CA TRP A 29 -20.98 -26.76 -64.78
C TRP A 29 -21.18 -25.57 -63.85
N HIS A 30 -20.20 -24.68 -63.78
CA HIS A 30 -20.34 -23.34 -63.20
C HIS A 30 -21.27 -22.47 -64.04
N LEU A 31 -22.38 -22.03 -63.46
CA LEU A 31 -23.37 -21.19 -64.14
C LEU A 31 -23.11 -19.70 -63.91
N ALA A 32 -22.96 -19.29 -62.64
CA ALA A 32 -22.78 -17.89 -62.27
C ALA A 32 -22.31 -17.72 -60.82
N ASP A 33 -21.74 -16.56 -60.52
CA ASP A 33 -21.54 -16.11 -59.16
C ASP A 33 -22.62 -15.10 -58.76
N VAL A 34 -23.28 -15.32 -57.63
CA VAL A 34 -24.34 -14.44 -57.11
C VAL A 34 -23.93 -13.89 -55.75
N SER A 35 -24.04 -12.57 -55.58
CA SER A 35 -23.85 -11.93 -54.28
C SER A 35 -25.16 -11.91 -53.52
N LEU A 36 -25.24 -12.67 -52.43
CA LEU A 36 -26.40 -12.69 -51.55
C LEU A 36 -26.15 -11.79 -50.34
N LYS A 37 -27.09 -10.87 -50.11
CA LYS A 37 -27.18 -10.08 -48.88
C LYS A 37 -28.37 -10.60 -48.10
N LEU A 38 -28.09 -11.28 -47.00
CA LEU A 38 -29.06 -11.93 -46.14
C LEU A 38 -29.08 -11.21 -44.79
N PRO A 39 -30.27 -11.07 -44.15
CA PRO A 39 -30.32 -10.58 -42.78
C PRO A 39 -29.56 -11.54 -41.87
N ALA A 40 -28.83 -10.99 -40.90
CA ALA A 40 -28.06 -11.79 -39.95
C ALA A 40 -28.98 -12.79 -39.24
N ALA A 41 -28.66 -14.08 -39.33
CA ALA A 41 -29.38 -15.10 -38.58
C ALA A 41 -29.12 -14.90 -37.09
N GLU A 42 -30.11 -15.24 -36.28
CA GLU A 42 -29.94 -15.24 -34.82
C GLU A 42 -28.87 -16.26 -34.45
N THR A 43 -27.70 -15.76 -34.03
CA THR A 43 -26.61 -16.62 -33.54
C THR A 43 -27.07 -17.31 -32.27
N LYS A 44 -27.20 -18.64 -32.32
CA LYS A 44 -27.45 -19.45 -31.12
C LYS A 44 -26.33 -19.19 -30.13
N LYS A 45 -26.66 -18.63 -28.96
CA LYS A 45 -25.69 -18.41 -27.87
C LYS A 45 -25.30 -19.76 -27.27
N VAL A 46 -24.27 -20.39 -27.83
CA VAL A 46 -23.69 -21.61 -27.27
C VAL A 46 -22.84 -21.23 -26.06
N LYS A 47 -22.98 -21.96 -24.96
CA LYS A 47 -22.18 -21.70 -23.76
C LYS A 47 -20.71 -22.02 -24.08
N LYS A 48 -19.77 -21.22 -23.56
CA LYS A 48 -18.32 -21.49 -23.75
C LYS A 48 -17.88 -22.89 -23.32
N SER A 49 -18.59 -23.50 -22.37
CA SER A 49 -18.35 -24.87 -21.91
C SER A 49 -18.72 -25.96 -22.93
N GLU A 50 -19.60 -25.64 -23.88
CA GLU A 50 -20.10 -26.58 -24.90
C GLU A 50 -19.32 -26.44 -26.22
N LEU A 51 -18.49 -25.39 -26.34
CA LEU A 51 -17.76 -25.05 -27.56
C LEU A 51 -16.29 -25.46 -27.41
N ILE A 52 -15.93 -26.59 -28.00
CA ILE A 52 -14.55 -27.09 -28.02
C ILE A 52 -13.75 -26.24 -29.01
N ASN A 53 -13.04 -25.22 -28.51
CA ASN A 53 -12.10 -24.42 -29.30
C ASN A 53 -10.66 -24.66 -28.79
N TYR A 54 -9.80 -25.17 -29.68
CA TYR A 54 -8.38 -25.43 -29.41
C TYR A 54 -7.45 -24.25 -29.75
N GLU A 55 -8.00 -23.12 -30.17
CA GLU A 55 -7.22 -21.91 -30.47
C GLU A 55 -6.66 -21.28 -29.19
N LYS A 56 -5.46 -20.70 -29.31
CA LYS A 56 -4.81 -19.97 -28.22
C LYS A 56 -5.59 -18.70 -27.88
N LEU A 57 -6.07 -18.61 -26.64
CA LEU A 57 -6.72 -17.41 -26.13
C LEU A 57 -5.72 -16.25 -25.93
N PRO A 58 -6.19 -15.00 -26.02
CA PRO A 58 -5.36 -13.84 -25.68
C PRO A 58 -4.92 -13.89 -24.21
N GLU A 59 -3.70 -13.41 -23.96
CA GLU A 59 -3.13 -13.32 -22.61
C GLU A 59 -3.89 -12.30 -21.75
N ILE A 60 -4.22 -12.68 -20.50
CA ILE A 60 -4.87 -11.79 -19.54
C ILE A 60 -3.80 -11.08 -18.72
N LYS A 61 -3.75 -9.75 -18.81
CA LYS A 61 -2.86 -8.91 -18.01
C LYS A 61 -3.60 -8.36 -16.80
N HIS A 62 -3.14 -8.69 -15.59
CA HIS A 62 -3.67 -8.12 -14.37
C HIS A 62 -3.21 -6.67 -14.21
N LEU A 63 -4.17 -5.73 -14.09
CA LEU A 63 -3.88 -4.32 -13.86
C LEU A 63 -3.78 -4.06 -12.35
N PHE A 64 -2.59 -3.70 -11.88
CA PHE A 64 -2.41 -3.30 -10.48
C PHE A 64 -2.96 -1.89 -10.23
N ARG A 65 -3.34 -1.63 -8.97
CA ARG A 65 -3.71 -0.29 -8.53
C ARG A 65 -2.53 0.66 -8.71
N GLU A 66 -2.79 1.82 -9.31
CA GLU A 66 -1.79 2.87 -9.42
C GLU A 66 -1.39 3.41 -8.04
N PRO A 67 -0.11 3.73 -7.81
CA PRO A 67 0.34 4.30 -6.56
C PRO A 67 -0.26 5.69 -6.35
N GLU A 68 -0.61 6.00 -5.11
CA GLU A 68 -1.15 7.30 -4.75
C GLU A 68 -0.10 8.41 -4.91
N LYS A 69 -0.53 9.57 -5.44
CA LYS A 69 0.35 10.72 -5.66
C LYS A 69 0.76 11.33 -4.32
N ARG A 70 2.06 11.45 -4.09
CA ARG A 70 2.64 12.09 -2.90
C ARG A 70 2.65 13.62 -3.03
N PRO A 71 2.53 14.37 -1.93
CA PRO A 71 2.62 15.83 -1.96
C PRO A 71 4.03 16.30 -2.37
N PRO A 72 4.16 17.54 -2.89
CA PRO A 72 5.47 18.12 -3.20
C PRO A 72 6.36 18.23 -1.96
N GLN A 73 7.64 17.90 -2.10
CA GLN A 73 8.60 17.88 -0.98
C GLN A 73 8.73 19.24 -0.30
N VAL A 74 8.73 20.34 -1.06
CA VAL A 74 8.82 21.71 -0.52
C VAL A 74 7.69 22.02 0.46
N VAL A 75 6.48 21.53 0.21
CA VAL A 75 5.34 21.73 1.11
C VAL A 75 5.57 20.95 2.41
N SER A 76 5.96 19.67 2.31
CA SER A 76 6.26 18.83 3.48
C SER A 76 7.37 19.41 4.35
N ASP A 77 8.44 19.92 3.74
CA ASP A 77 9.58 20.50 4.43
C ASP A 77 9.19 21.81 5.14
N ALA A 78 8.42 22.68 4.48
CA ALA A 78 7.93 23.92 5.06
C ALA A 78 7.07 23.67 6.32
N PHE A 79 6.13 22.73 6.26
CA PHE A 79 5.30 22.39 7.41
C PHE A 79 6.09 21.71 8.54
N THR A 80 7.12 20.93 8.20
CA THR A 80 8.02 20.35 9.20
C THR A 80 8.80 21.45 9.95
N ALA A 81 9.30 22.47 9.23
CA ALA A 81 9.94 23.63 9.85
C ALA A 81 8.96 24.42 10.76
N ILE A 82 7.72 24.60 10.31
CA ILE A 82 6.65 25.23 11.13
C ILE A 82 6.40 24.43 12.41
N CYS A 83 6.33 23.09 12.34
CA CYS A 83 6.16 22.24 13.52
C CYS A 83 7.33 22.32 14.51
N LEU A 84 8.55 22.61 14.05
CA LEU A 84 9.74 22.76 14.90
C LEU A 84 9.86 24.19 15.49
N ALA A 85 9.23 25.19 14.90
CA ALA A 85 9.34 26.59 15.32
C ALA A 85 8.94 26.85 16.79
N PRO A 86 7.87 26.24 17.35
CA PRO A 86 7.52 26.43 18.77
C PRO A 86 8.63 25.96 19.73
N ILE A 87 9.39 24.93 19.36
CA ILE A 87 10.51 24.42 20.18
C ILE A 87 11.64 25.45 20.19
N LEU A 88 11.97 26.05 19.05
CA LEU A 88 12.96 27.13 18.98
C LEU A 88 12.51 28.35 19.79
N LEU A 89 11.24 28.72 19.67
CA LEU A 89 10.66 29.83 20.44
C LEU A 89 10.76 29.57 21.95
N LEU A 90 10.48 28.34 22.41
CA LEU A 90 10.62 27.95 23.81
C LEU A 90 12.03 28.23 24.35
N PHE A 91 13.07 27.82 23.60
CA PHE A 91 14.46 28.06 24.01
C PHE A 91 14.80 29.56 24.07
N VAL A 92 14.34 30.35 23.08
CA VAL A 92 14.54 31.81 23.10
C VAL A 92 13.88 32.44 24.32
N LEU A 93 12.65 32.04 24.65
CA LEU A 93 11.94 32.55 25.82
C LEU A 93 12.62 32.16 27.13
N TRP A 94 13.11 30.93 27.25
CA TRP A 94 13.89 30.49 28.40
C TRP A 94 15.18 31.30 28.59
N LEU A 95 15.92 31.58 27.51
CA LEU A 95 17.11 32.42 27.58
C LEU A 95 16.78 33.86 27.99
N ARG A 96 15.64 34.39 27.56
CA ARG A 96 15.19 35.75 27.90
C ARG A 96 14.71 35.88 29.35
N VAL A 97 13.99 34.88 29.86
CA VAL A 97 13.52 34.84 31.25
C VAL A 97 14.66 34.48 32.22
N GLY A 98 15.67 33.76 31.74
CA GLY A 98 16.78 33.24 32.53
C GLY A 98 16.47 31.82 33.03
N ILE A 99 17.36 30.88 32.73
CA ILE A 99 17.26 29.49 33.19
C ILE A 99 17.94 29.37 34.54
N ASN A 100 17.21 28.92 35.57
CA ASN A 100 17.73 28.77 36.92
C ASN A 100 18.01 27.28 37.25
N PHE A 101 19.29 26.95 37.40
CA PHE A 101 19.74 25.63 37.85
C PHE A 101 20.16 25.58 39.33
N GLY A 102 19.94 26.64 40.10
CA GLY A 102 20.41 26.78 41.49
C GLY A 102 19.85 25.75 42.47
N ASN A 103 18.75 25.07 42.12
CA ASN A 103 18.16 23.99 42.94
C ASN A 103 18.59 22.59 42.49
N LEU A 104 19.47 22.46 41.50
CA LEU A 104 20.02 21.16 41.12
C LEU A 104 20.90 20.64 42.26
N THR A 105 20.52 19.48 42.80
CA THR A 105 21.36 18.76 43.76
C THR A 105 22.13 17.69 43.00
N PRO A 106 23.40 17.92 42.64
CA PRO A 106 24.20 16.92 41.95
C PRO A 106 24.48 15.76 42.91
N SER A 107 23.79 14.64 42.69
CA SER A 107 24.00 13.40 43.41
C SER A 107 24.08 12.26 42.40
N LEU A 108 24.72 11.15 42.77
CA LEU A 108 24.78 9.96 41.91
C LEU A 108 23.37 9.50 41.48
N TRP A 109 22.39 9.64 42.37
CA TRP A 109 20.99 9.29 42.12
C TRP A 109 20.30 10.27 41.16
N THR A 110 20.59 11.57 41.30
CA THR A 110 20.11 12.61 40.38
C THR A 110 20.64 12.36 38.97
N LEU A 111 21.94 12.08 38.85
CA LEU A 111 22.57 11.80 37.57
C LEU A 111 22.02 10.50 36.96
N GLY A 112 21.93 9.43 37.75
CA GLY A 112 21.36 8.15 37.33
C GLY A 112 19.91 8.28 36.84
N PHE A 113 19.10 9.12 37.49
CA PHE A 113 17.73 9.38 37.04
C PHE A 113 17.69 10.11 35.69
N HIS A 114 18.47 11.17 35.50
CA HIS A 114 18.46 11.94 34.24
C HIS A 114 19.07 11.15 33.08
N ILE A 115 20.15 10.40 33.31
CA ILE A 115 20.72 9.49 32.31
C ILE A 115 19.72 8.39 31.96
N GLY A 116 19.08 7.79 32.98
CA GLY A 116 18.05 6.77 32.78
C GLY A 116 16.86 7.29 31.95
N LEU A 117 16.37 8.49 32.28
CA LEU A 117 15.30 9.16 31.53
C LEU A 117 15.71 9.47 30.08
N ALA A 118 16.92 9.99 29.86
CA ALA A 118 17.46 10.20 28.52
C ALA A 118 17.60 8.88 27.74
N ALA A 119 18.02 7.80 28.41
CA ALA A 119 18.11 6.47 27.82
C ALA A 119 16.73 5.91 27.44
N VAL A 120 15.67 6.19 28.21
CA VAL A 120 14.28 5.83 27.83
C VAL A 120 13.85 6.57 26.56
N PHE A 121 14.08 7.88 26.47
CA PHE A 121 13.76 8.64 25.25
C PHE A 121 14.59 8.16 24.05
N GLY A 122 15.87 7.88 24.25
CA GLY A 122 16.74 7.29 23.23
C GLY A 122 16.25 5.92 22.80
N LEU A 123 15.81 5.07 23.73
CA LEU A 123 15.24 3.76 23.42
C LEU A 123 13.98 3.89 22.57
N TYR A 124 13.11 4.87 22.85
CA TYR A 124 11.92 5.11 22.03
C TYR A 124 12.27 5.56 20.61
N PHE A 125 13.30 6.39 20.46
CA PHE A 125 13.82 6.73 19.13
C PHE A 125 14.33 5.49 18.39
N VAL A 126 15.13 4.64 19.06
CA VAL A 126 15.65 3.40 18.44
C VAL A 126 14.55 2.39 18.15
N PHE A 127 13.50 2.35 18.98
CA PHE A 127 12.27 1.58 18.70
C PHE A 127 11.58 2.06 17.43
N TRP A 128 11.40 3.37 17.27
CA TRP A 128 10.81 3.95 16.07
C TRP A 128 11.59 3.61 14.79
N VAL A 129 12.92 3.54 14.86
CA VAL A 129 13.75 3.26 13.67
C VAL A 129 13.92 1.76 13.40
N LYS A 130 14.11 0.90 14.43
CA LYS A 130 14.58 -0.48 14.21
C LYS A 130 14.03 -1.57 15.14
N LEU A 131 13.72 -1.31 16.41
CA LEU A 131 13.41 -2.39 17.36
C LEU A 131 11.97 -2.89 17.23
N ASN A 132 11.76 -4.17 17.56
CA ASN A 132 10.43 -4.70 17.77
C ASN A 132 9.94 -4.46 19.22
N MET A 133 8.64 -4.70 19.44
CA MET A 133 7.99 -4.46 20.73
C MET A 133 8.62 -5.24 21.88
N PHE A 134 8.83 -6.56 21.74
CA PHE A 134 9.34 -7.39 22.84
C PHE A 134 10.78 -7.05 23.25
N VAL A 135 11.64 -6.76 22.27
CA VAL A 135 13.01 -6.33 22.52
C VAL A 135 13.02 -4.96 23.22
N THR A 136 12.18 -4.04 22.77
CA THR A 136 12.02 -2.72 23.39
C THR A 136 11.54 -2.85 24.83
N LEU A 137 10.52 -3.67 25.08
CA LEU A 137 10.00 -3.91 26.43
C LEU A 137 11.06 -4.53 27.35
N LYS A 138 11.89 -5.45 26.86
CA LYS A 138 13.01 -6.02 27.63
C LYS A 138 14.02 -4.95 28.06
N TYR A 139 14.44 -4.09 27.13
CA TYR A 139 15.37 -3.00 27.45
C TYR A 139 14.73 -1.94 28.34
N LEU A 140 13.47 -1.60 28.08
CA LEU A 140 12.69 -0.66 28.87
C LEU A 140 12.49 -1.16 30.30
N ALA A 141 12.26 -2.46 30.51
CA ALA A 141 12.16 -3.04 31.84
C ALA A 141 13.46 -2.87 32.64
N GLY A 142 14.62 -3.12 32.01
CA GLY A 142 15.93 -2.92 32.63
C GLY A 142 16.22 -1.44 32.94
N ILE A 143 16.18 -0.59 31.92
CA ILE A 143 16.45 0.86 32.06
C ILE A 143 15.42 1.51 32.99
N GLY A 144 14.15 1.17 32.83
CA GLY A 144 13.05 1.68 33.64
C GLY A 144 13.15 1.27 35.11
N GLY A 145 13.54 0.03 35.40
CA GLY A 145 13.80 -0.43 36.77
C GLY A 145 14.89 0.40 37.46
N VAL A 146 16.02 0.62 36.79
CA VAL A 146 17.11 1.47 37.32
C VAL A 146 16.66 2.91 37.49
N THR A 147 15.99 3.47 36.48
CA THR A 147 15.48 4.86 36.49
C THR A 147 14.47 5.07 37.62
N PHE A 148 13.61 4.09 37.89
CA PHE A 148 12.65 4.12 38.98
C PHE A 148 13.33 4.16 40.35
N LEU A 149 14.34 3.31 40.59
CA LEU A 149 15.06 3.29 41.85
C LEU A 149 15.83 4.59 42.10
N CYS A 150 16.55 5.09 41.08
CA CYS A 150 17.26 6.36 41.15
C CYS A 150 16.30 7.54 41.38
N GLY A 151 15.17 7.56 40.66
CA GLY A 151 14.14 8.57 40.78
C GLY A 151 13.49 8.59 42.16
N ASN A 152 13.11 7.43 42.71
CA ASN A 152 12.56 7.33 44.06
C ASN A 152 13.53 7.89 45.11
N ARG A 153 14.83 7.57 45.02
CA ARG A 153 15.84 8.09 45.95
C ARG A 153 16.09 9.59 45.79
N MET A 154 16.14 10.08 44.55
CA MET A 154 16.27 11.51 44.24
C MET A 154 15.08 12.30 44.82
N LEU A 155 13.85 11.86 44.55
CA LEU A 155 12.64 12.54 44.99
C LEU A 155 12.49 12.52 46.53
N ARG A 156 12.87 11.43 47.20
CA ARG A 156 12.92 11.37 48.67
C ARG A 156 13.89 12.40 49.24
N ALA A 157 15.13 12.45 48.73
CA ALA A 157 16.11 13.43 49.18
C ALA A 157 15.65 14.88 48.95
N MET A 158 14.93 15.15 47.86
CA MET A 158 14.31 16.46 47.61
C MET A 158 13.19 16.78 48.60
N ALA A 159 12.36 15.80 48.96
CA ALA A 159 11.28 15.97 49.92
C ALA A 159 11.82 16.24 51.34
N ASP A 160 12.84 15.51 51.78
CA ASP A 160 13.46 15.69 53.10
C ASP A 160 14.11 17.08 53.24
N ARG A 161 14.81 17.54 52.20
CA ARG A 161 15.38 18.90 52.15
C ARG A 161 14.31 20.00 52.25
N ARG A 162 13.14 19.78 51.66
CA ARG A 162 12.02 20.75 51.74
C ARG A 162 11.45 20.82 53.15
N LYS A 163 11.31 19.68 53.84
CA LYS A 163 10.88 19.64 55.24
C LYS A 163 11.86 20.39 56.14
N GLN A 164 13.15 20.12 56.01
CA GLN A 164 14.21 20.80 56.79
C GLN A 164 14.30 22.31 56.57
N LYS A 165 13.79 22.83 55.44
CA LYS A 165 13.75 24.27 55.14
C LYS A 165 12.50 24.96 55.70
N THR A 166 11.48 24.19 56.07
CA THR A 166 10.18 24.69 56.55
C THR A 166 10.10 24.68 58.08
N GLU A 167 10.89 23.82 58.73
CA GLU A 167 11.21 23.85 60.15
C GLU A 167 12.32 24.88 60.46
#